data_AF-A0A1F7A3M2-F1
#
_entry.id   AF-A0A1F7A3M2-F1
#
_cell.length_a   1.000
_cell.length_b   1.000
_cell.length_c   1.000
_cell.angle_alpha   90.00
_cell.angle_beta   90.00
_cell.angle_gamma   90.00
#
_symmetry.space_group_name_H-M   'P 1'
#
loop_
_entity.id
_entity.type
_entity.pdbx_description
1 polymer ?
#
loop_
_entity_poly.entity_id
_entity_poly.type
_entity_poly.pdbx_seq_one_letter_code
_entity_poly.pdbx_strand_id
1 'polypeptide(L)' 'MAKKSKIAKAKKLLALRSKYEQSGERKTNRVSTRGENRCKITGRPRGYMRYFGLSRITFRELASKGELPGVVKASK' A
#
# COMPACT_ATOMS: atom_id res chain seq x y z
N MET A 1 -13.87 -4.79 2.18
CA MET A 1 -12.93 -3.77 1.66
C MET A 1 -12.72 -2.67 2.70
N ALA A 2 -11.68 -1.82 2.58
CA ALA A 2 -11.46 -0.75 3.56
C ALA A 2 -12.46 0.41 3.38
N LYS A 3 -12.81 1.11 4.48
CA LYS A 3 -13.67 2.31 4.43
C LYS A 3 -13.04 3.38 3.53
N LYS A 4 -13.81 3.96 2.60
CA LYS A 4 -13.36 5.01 1.66
C LYS A 4 -12.69 6.19 2.38
N SER A 5 -13.23 6.61 3.52
CA SER A 5 -12.67 7.68 4.36
C SER A 5 -11.24 7.38 4.86
N LYS A 6 -10.95 6.12 5.23
CA LYS A 6 -9.61 5.71 5.68
C LYS A 6 -8.62 5.67 4.51
N ILE A 7 -9.07 5.26 3.32
CA ILE A 7 -8.25 5.28 2.10
C ILE A 7 -7.91 6.73 1.74
N ALA A 8 -8.91 7.63 1.72
CA ALA A 8 -8.72 9.05 1.43
C ALA A 8 -7.74 9.71 2.42
N LYS A 9 -7.85 9.40 3.72
CA LYS A 9 -6.93 9.89 4.75
C LYS A 9 -5.48 9.46 4.48
N ALA A 10 -5.26 8.21 4.10
CA ALA A 10 -3.92 7.71 3.79
C ALA A 10 -3.34 8.36 2.53
N LYS A 11 -4.15 8.52 1.48
CA LYS A 11 -3.74 9.23 0.24
C LYS A 11 -3.34 10.69 0.55
N LYS A 12 -4.13 11.39 1.36
CA LYS A 12 -3.83 12.77 1.79
C LYS A 12 -2.49 12.84 2.54
N LEU A 13 -2.19 11.86 3.39
CA LEU A 13 -0.95 11.81 4.15
C LEU A 13 0.27 11.54 3.26
N LEU A 14 0.13 10.67 2.25
CA LEU A 14 1.16 10.42 1.23
C LEU A 14 1.44 11.67 0.38
N ALA A 15 0.40 12.36 -0.08
CA ALA A 15 0.53 13.60 -0.86
C ALA A 15 1.15 14.75 -0.04
N LEU A 16 0.83 14.84 1.26
CA LEU A 16 1.51 15.77 2.16
C LEU A 16 3.00 15.44 2.26
N ARG A 17 3.35 14.15 2.41
CA ARG A 17 4.75 13.71 2.50
C ARG A 17 5.56 14.11 1.27
N SER A 18 5.06 13.84 0.07
CA SER A 18 5.76 14.21 -1.18
C SER A 18 5.92 15.71 -1.35
N LYS A 19 4.91 16.51 -0.93
CA LYS A 19 4.99 17.98 -0.95
C LYS A 19 6.11 18.51 -0.05
N TYR A 20 6.23 17.98 1.18
CA TYR A 20 7.28 18.40 2.12
C TYR A 20 8.67 17.93 1.70
N GLU A 21 8.76 16.75 1.09
CA GLU A 21 10.02 16.24 0.52
C GLU A 21 10.53 17.16 -0.58
N GLN A 22 9.63 17.70 -1.42
CA GLN A 22 9.97 18.68 -2.45
C GLN A 22 10.35 20.05 -1.89
N SER A 23 9.75 20.50 -0.78
CA SER A 23 10.03 21.82 -0.20
C SER A 23 11.26 21.85 0.72
N GLY A 24 11.83 20.70 1.07
CA GLY A 24 12.99 20.59 1.97
C GLY A 24 12.68 20.91 3.45
N GLU A 25 11.40 21.17 3.79
CA GLU A 25 10.98 21.49 5.16
C GLU A 25 10.83 20.23 6.02
N ARG A 26 11.58 20.12 7.11
CA ARG A 26 11.43 19.05 8.10
C ARG A 26 10.34 19.41 9.13
N LYS A 27 9.09 18.98 8.91
CA LYS A 27 8.02 19.08 9.93
C LYS A 27 7.97 17.89 10.89
N THR A 28 7.49 18.18 12.10
CA THR A 28 7.32 17.26 13.23
C THR A 28 6.42 16.06 12.88
N ASN A 29 6.74 14.90 13.51
CA ASN A 29 6.18 13.53 13.53
C ASN A 29 4.81 13.17 12.89
N ARG A 30 3.93 14.12 12.54
CA ARG A 30 2.60 13.88 11.97
C ARG A 30 2.64 13.29 10.55
N VAL A 31 3.65 13.57 9.74
CA VAL A 31 3.71 13.17 8.31
C VAL A 31 4.79 12.12 8.05
N SER A 32 5.93 12.18 8.75
CA SER A 32 7.04 11.24 8.59
C SER A 32 6.70 9.82 9.03
N THR A 33 6.04 9.65 10.18
CA THR A 33 5.88 8.34 10.83
C THR A 33 4.49 7.69 10.64
N ARG A 34 3.46 8.46 10.25
CA ARG A 34 2.06 7.98 10.20
C ARG A 34 1.63 7.30 8.89
N GLY A 35 2.55 7.10 7.94
CA GLY A 35 2.25 6.43 6.68
C GLY A 35 2.03 4.93 6.86
N GLU A 36 0.81 4.45 6.59
CA GLU A 36 0.53 3.01 6.52
C GLU A 36 0.56 2.52 5.06
N ASN A 37 1.30 1.45 4.81
CA ASN A 37 1.25 0.76 3.53
C ASN A 37 -0.09 0.03 3.38
N ARG A 38 -0.93 0.54 2.48
CA ARG A 38 -2.22 -0.06 2.12
C ARG A 38 -2.14 -0.77 0.79
N CYS A 39 -2.91 -1.85 0.64
CA CYS A 39 -3.08 -2.51 -0.65
C CYS A 39 -3.61 -1.55 -1.72
N LYS A 40 -2.98 -1.54 -2.90
CA LYS A 40 -3.36 -0.65 -4.01
C LYS A 40 -4.80 -0.85 -4.51
N ILE A 41 -5.27 -2.09 -4.57
CA ILE A 41 -6.62 -2.45 -5.05
C ILE A 41 -7.69 -2.21 -3.99
N THR A 42 -7.57 -2.88 -2.83
CA THR A 42 -8.64 -2.92 -1.82
C THR A 42 -8.49 -1.93 -0.66
N GLY A 43 -7.32 -1.29 -0.52
CA GLY A 43 -7.02 -0.38 0.59
C GLY A 43 -6.81 -1.06 1.95
N ARG A 44 -6.71 -2.40 2.00
CA ARG A 44 -6.50 -3.16 3.24
C ARG A 44 -5.16 -2.76 3.90
N PRO A 45 -5.15 -2.44 5.22
CA PRO A 45 -3.95 -1.96 5.92
C PRO A 45 -3.02 -3.06 6.46
N ARG A 46 -3.47 -4.32 6.51
CA ARG A 46 -2.72 -5.43 7.10
C ARG A 46 -2.39 -6.50 6.05
N GLY A 47 -1.29 -7.20 6.26
CA GLY A 47 -0.80 -8.25 5.36
C GLY A 47 -0.36 -7.68 4.01
N TYR A 48 0.42 -6.59 4.05
CA TYR A 48 0.95 -5.90 2.87
C TYR A 48 2.28 -6.51 2.45
N MET A 49 2.35 -7.02 1.21
CA MET A 49 3.60 -7.48 0.61
C MET A 49 4.26 -6.30 -0.10
N ARG A 50 5.45 -5.89 0.37
CA ARG A 50 6.14 -4.69 -0.13
C ARG A 50 6.52 -4.78 -1.61
N TYR A 51 7.00 -5.94 -2.06
CA TYR A 51 7.41 -6.16 -3.45
C TYR A 51 6.24 -5.97 -4.43
N PHE A 52 5.09 -6.59 -4.14
CA PHE A 52 3.91 -6.52 -5.02
C PHE A 52 3.03 -5.29 -4.76
N GLY A 53 3.11 -4.68 -3.57
CA GLY A 53 2.25 -3.56 -3.17
C GLY A 53 0.79 -3.96 -2.92
N LEU A 54 0.54 -5.23 -2.63
CA LEU A 54 -0.78 -5.85 -2.52
C LEU A 54 -1.02 -6.44 -1.14
N SER A 55 -2.30 -6.70 -0.84
CA SER A 55 -2.66 -7.51 0.32
C SER A 55 -2.46 -8.99 0.03
N ARG A 56 -2.28 -9.81 1.07
CA ARG A 56 -2.18 -11.28 0.94
C ARG A 56 -3.36 -11.94 0.20
N ILE A 57 -4.56 -11.36 0.27
CA ILE A 57 -5.77 -11.93 -0.37
C ILE A 57 -5.75 -11.64 -1.86
N THR A 58 -5.62 -10.36 -2.20
CA THR A 58 -5.52 -9.90 -3.61
C THR A 58 -4.32 -10.53 -4.31
N PHE A 59 -3.21 -10.71 -3.60
CA PHE A 59 -2.05 -11.41 -4.15
C PHE A 59 -2.39 -12.85 -4.53
N ARG A 60 -3.06 -13.60 -3.64
CA ARG A 60 -3.48 -14.97 -3.92
C ARG A 60 -4.45 -15.05 -5.10
N GLU A 61 -5.44 -14.16 -5.14
CA GLU A 61 -6.42 -14.12 -6.24
C GLU A 61 -5.74 -13.85 -7.59
N LEU A 62 -4.84 -12.87 -7.66
CA LEU A 62 -4.13 -12.53 -8.89
C LEU A 62 -3.12 -13.61 -9.29
N ALA A 63 -2.46 -14.24 -8.32
CA ALA A 63 -1.57 -15.38 -8.57
C ALA A 63 -2.35 -16.58 -9.12
N SER A 64 -3.50 -16.91 -8.55
CA SER A 64 -4.37 -17.99 -9.04
C SER A 64 -4.94 -17.72 -10.44
N LYS A 65 -5.14 -16.44 -10.81
CA LYS A 65 -5.55 -16.05 -12.17
C LYS A 65 -4.39 -16.00 -13.17
N GLY A 66 -3.14 -16.11 -12.71
CA GLY A 66 -1.95 -15.95 -13.57
C GLY A 66 -1.64 -14.51 -13.96
N GLU A 67 -2.27 -13.52 -13.34
CA GLU A 67 -2.02 -12.08 -13.62
C GLU A 67 -0.69 -11.59 -13.03
N LEU A 68 -0.08 -12.36 -12.12
CA LEU A 68 1.22 -12.05 -11.53
C LEU A 68 2.34 -12.83 -12.24
N PRO A 69 3.19 -12.16 -13.05
CA PRO A 69 4.28 -12.84 -13.74
C PRO A 69 5.31 -13.37 -12.75
N GLY A 70 5.81 -14.58 -13.01
CA GLY A 70 6.85 -15.23 -12.20
C GLY A 70 6.38 -15.81 -10.86
N VAL A 71 5.06 -15.82 -10.59
CA VAL A 71 4.50 -16.48 -9.41
C VAL A 71 3.99 -17.86 -9.80
N VAL A 72 4.63 -18.90 -9.28
CA VAL A 72 4.23 -20.30 -9.46
C VAL A 72 3.86 -20.93 -8.12
N LYS A 73 3.15 -22.06 -8.17
CA LYS A 73 2.90 -22.86 -6.98
C LYS A 73 4.23 -23.35 -6.41
N ALA A 74 4.40 -23.24 -5.09
CA ALA A 74 5.66 -23.61 -4.44
C ALA A 74 5.89 -25.13 -4.41
N SER A 75 4.82 -25.91 -4.35
CA SER A 75 4.92 -27.35 -4.59
C SER A 75 5.10 -27.56 -6.09
N LYS A 76 6.14 -28.31 -6.44
CA LYS A 76 6.33 -28.85 -7.79
C LYS A 76 5.07 -29.57 -8.26
#